data_AF-X1I780-F1
#
_entry.id   AF-X1I780-F1
#
_cell.length_a   1.000
_cell.length_b   1.000
_cell.length_c   1.000
_cell.angle_alpha   90.00
_cell.angle_beta   90.00
_cell.angle_gamma   90.00
#
_symmetry.space_group_name_H-M   'P 1'
#
loop_
_entity.id
_entity.type
_entity.pdbx_description
1 polymer ?
#
loop_
_entity_poly.entity_id
_entity_poly.type
_entity_poly.pdbx_seq_one_letter_code
_entity_poly.pdbx_strand_id
1 'polypeptide(L)'
;TQRNLELFYCSRSGTTSGSLLSIIDLTKTAIGGRLLKRWLGQPLLDITELVKRQDAISWFYDNSMARNQTISLLGEVADLERLINRVRSNIASPRELTTLRRSLEVIPRLSRLLADDSPINWLKDKLKPCRDVVELISEAIEAQPPASLDEGNVIKSGLSEELDSLRLASKNAKQYLANLERQERERSGIKSLKVGFNKVFGYYIEVSKSNLPQVPQD
;
A
#
# COMPACT_ATOMS: atom_id res chain seq x y z
N THR A 1 -30.02 -17.09 -21.76
CA THR A 1 -30.34 -17.37 -20.34
C THR A 1 -29.81 -16.31 -19.38
N GLN A 2 -28.48 -16.05 -19.31
CA GLN A 2 -27.91 -15.10 -18.33
C GLN A 2 -28.50 -13.67 -18.39
N ARG A 3 -28.75 -13.16 -19.60
CA ARG A 3 -29.40 -11.85 -19.81
C ARG A 3 -30.86 -11.84 -19.32
N ASN A 4 -31.61 -12.91 -19.58
CA ASN A 4 -33.01 -13.02 -19.19
C ASN A 4 -33.18 -13.17 -17.68
N LEU A 5 -32.18 -13.76 -17.00
CA LEU A 5 -32.12 -13.86 -15.54
C LEU A 5 -31.49 -12.62 -14.89
N GLU A 6 -31.11 -11.61 -15.68
CA GLU A 6 -30.52 -10.36 -15.20
C GLU A 6 -29.36 -10.57 -14.21
N LEU A 7 -28.51 -11.58 -14.46
CA LEU A 7 -27.48 -11.99 -13.50
C LEU A 7 -26.48 -10.86 -13.19
N PHE A 8 -26.13 -10.07 -14.21
CA PHE A 8 -25.08 -9.04 -14.13
C PHE A 8 -25.56 -7.64 -14.48
N TYR A 9 -26.60 -7.53 -15.31
CA TYR A 9 -27.14 -6.26 -15.80
C TYR A 9 -28.65 -6.37 -15.89
N CYS A 10 -29.34 -5.30 -15.51
CA CYS A 10 -30.78 -5.19 -15.70
C CYS A 10 -31.10 -4.93 -17.18
N SER A 11 -32.05 -5.65 -17.74
CA SER A 11 -32.40 -5.58 -19.17
C SER A 11 -33.02 -4.24 -19.56
N ARG A 12 -33.68 -3.57 -18.61
CA ARG A 12 -34.37 -2.29 -18.85
C ARG A 12 -33.44 -1.08 -18.80
N SER A 13 -32.46 -1.09 -17.89
CA SER A 13 -31.55 0.05 -17.67
C SER A 13 -30.17 -0.14 -18.30
N GLY A 14 -29.77 -1.38 -18.63
CA GLY A 14 -28.41 -1.70 -19.07
C GLY A 14 -27.34 -1.52 -17.98
N THR A 15 -27.75 -1.13 -16.78
CA THR A 15 -26.85 -0.92 -15.63
C THR A 15 -26.76 -2.17 -14.76
N THR A 16 -25.75 -2.23 -13.90
CA THR A 16 -25.63 -3.28 -12.88
C THR A 16 -26.71 -3.14 -11.81
N SER A 17 -27.25 -1.94 -11.59
CA SER A 17 -28.30 -1.68 -10.60
C SER A 17 -29.57 -2.45 -10.95
N GLY A 18 -30.06 -3.24 -9.99
CA GLY A 18 -31.23 -4.10 -10.16
C GLY A 18 -30.93 -5.50 -10.69
N SER A 19 -29.66 -5.85 -10.91
CA SER A 19 -29.24 -7.23 -11.24
C SER A 19 -29.11 -8.10 -9.99
N LEU A 20 -29.13 -9.44 -10.17
CA LEU A 20 -28.88 -10.38 -9.06
C LEU A 20 -27.53 -10.10 -8.38
N LEU A 21 -26.47 -9.90 -9.16
CA LEU A 21 -25.14 -9.60 -8.64
C LEU A 21 -25.17 -8.36 -7.73
N SER A 22 -25.90 -7.30 -8.10
CA SER A 22 -25.98 -6.08 -7.28
C SER A 22 -26.65 -6.28 -5.92
N ILE A 23 -27.48 -7.31 -5.78
CA ILE A 23 -28.17 -7.63 -4.53
C ILE A 23 -27.30 -8.51 -3.63
N ILE A 24 -26.66 -9.53 -4.21
CA ILE A 24 -25.94 -10.54 -3.42
C ILE A 24 -24.46 -10.21 -3.19
N ASP A 25 -23.87 -9.31 -3.98
CA ASP A 25 -22.48 -8.90 -3.82
C ASP A 25 -22.31 -7.94 -2.63
N LEU A 26 -22.21 -8.54 -1.44
CA LEU A 26 -21.85 -7.86 -0.19
C LEU A 26 -20.39 -8.12 0.19
N THR A 27 -19.55 -8.49 -0.78
CA THR A 27 -18.16 -8.85 -0.54
C THR A 27 -17.36 -7.66 -0.02
N LYS A 28 -16.33 -7.96 0.79
CA LYS A 28 -15.48 -6.93 1.42
C LYS A 28 -14.17 -6.67 0.68
N THR A 29 -13.84 -7.51 -0.28
CA THR A 29 -12.63 -7.37 -1.10
C THR A 29 -13.01 -7.37 -2.56
N ALA A 30 -12.27 -6.61 -3.37
CA ALA A 30 -12.48 -6.57 -4.82
C ALA A 30 -12.28 -7.94 -5.48
N ILE A 31 -11.34 -8.75 -4.98
CA ILE A 31 -11.12 -10.13 -5.44
C ILE A 31 -12.34 -11.01 -5.12
N GLY A 32 -12.96 -10.81 -3.95
CA GLY A 32 -14.18 -11.50 -3.55
C GLY A 32 -15.33 -11.22 -4.52
N GLY A 33 -15.58 -9.95 -4.86
CA GLY A 33 -16.61 -9.58 -5.83
C GLY A 33 -16.34 -10.16 -7.23
N ARG A 34 -15.07 -10.13 -7.68
CA ARG A 34 -14.66 -10.77 -8.96
C ARG A 34 -14.90 -12.28 -8.93
N LEU A 35 -14.62 -12.96 -7.82
CA LEU A 35 -14.84 -14.40 -7.64
C LEU A 35 -16.34 -14.74 -7.65
N LEU A 36 -17.15 -13.99 -6.92
CA LEU A 36 -18.61 -14.17 -6.87
C LEU A 36 -19.23 -13.99 -8.25
N LYS A 37 -18.84 -12.93 -8.97
CA LYS A 37 -19.28 -12.69 -10.35
C LYS A 37 -18.92 -13.87 -11.26
N ARG A 38 -17.72 -14.45 -11.12
CA ARG A 38 -17.29 -15.64 -11.87
C ARG A 38 -18.16 -16.84 -11.54
N TRP A 39 -18.43 -17.12 -10.27
CA TRP A 39 -19.28 -18.24 -9.84
C TRP A 39 -20.70 -18.15 -10.37
N LEU A 40 -21.30 -16.95 -10.37
CA LEU A 40 -22.62 -16.74 -10.98
C LEU A 40 -22.63 -17.02 -12.49
N GLY A 41 -21.54 -16.65 -13.19
CA GLY A 41 -21.42 -16.85 -14.63
C GLY A 41 -21.09 -18.29 -15.03
N GLN A 42 -20.49 -19.05 -14.12
CA GLN A 42 -19.98 -20.41 -14.34
C GLN A 42 -20.35 -21.30 -13.15
N PRO A 43 -21.63 -21.74 -13.05
CA PRO A 43 -22.06 -22.65 -12.01
C PRO A 43 -21.29 -23.97 -12.05
N LEU A 44 -21.04 -24.55 -10.87
CA LEU A 44 -20.39 -25.85 -10.76
C LEU A 44 -21.36 -26.99 -11.11
N LEU A 45 -20.81 -28.08 -11.62
CA LEU A 45 -21.51 -29.35 -11.82
C LEU A 45 -21.08 -30.43 -10.81
N ASP A 46 -19.95 -30.23 -10.12
CA ASP A 46 -19.43 -31.16 -9.12
C ASP A 46 -20.18 -30.99 -7.79
N ILE A 47 -20.93 -32.03 -7.42
CA ILE A 47 -21.71 -32.09 -6.18
C ILE A 47 -20.80 -31.98 -4.96
N THR A 48 -19.60 -32.57 -4.99
CA THR A 48 -18.66 -32.55 -3.87
C THR A 48 -18.23 -31.13 -3.53
N GLU A 49 -17.90 -30.35 -4.56
CA GLU A 49 -17.50 -28.95 -4.39
C GLU A 49 -18.71 -28.05 -4.03
N LEU A 50 -19.91 -28.36 -4.53
CA LEU A 50 -21.14 -27.67 -4.13
C LEU A 50 -21.45 -27.88 -2.64
N VAL A 51 -21.42 -29.12 -2.16
CA VAL A 51 -21.63 -29.46 -0.74
C VAL A 51 -20.58 -28.75 0.13
N LYS A 52 -19.30 -28.80 -0.27
CA LYS A 52 -18.22 -28.10 0.43
C LYS A 52 -18.45 -26.59 0.57
N ARG A 53 -19.05 -25.93 -0.43
CA ARG A 53 -19.44 -24.51 -0.34
C ARG A 53 -20.63 -24.31 0.58
N GLN A 54 -21.63 -25.20 0.52
CA GLN A 54 -22.81 -25.14 1.38
C GLN A 54 -22.42 -25.32 2.85
N ASP A 55 -21.53 -26.26 3.16
CA ASP A 55 -21.01 -26.47 4.52
C ASP A 55 -20.30 -25.22 5.04
N ALA A 56 -19.52 -24.55 4.19
CA ALA A 56 -18.86 -23.30 4.55
C ALA A 56 -19.86 -22.17 4.82
N ILE A 57 -20.92 -22.06 4.01
CA ILE A 57 -21.99 -21.09 4.23
C ILE A 57 -22.72 -21.39 5.54
N SER A 58 -23.08 -22.66 5.79
CA SER A 58 -23.77 -23.07 7.03
C SER A 58 -22.92 -22.74 8.25
N TRP A 59 -21.63 -23.08 8.22
CA TRP A 59 -20.74 -22.78 9.34
C TRP A 59 -20.69 -21.28 9.66
N PHE A 60 -20.55 -20.41 8.66
CA PHE A 60 -20.58 -18.95 8.89
C PHE A 60 -21.98 -18.42 9.26
N TYR A 61 -23.04 -19.11 8.85
CA TYR A 61 -24.41 -18.77 9.25
C TYR A 61 -24.60 -19.01 10.76
N ASP A 62 -24.21 -20.19 11.24
CA ASP A 62 -24.34 -20.63 12.63
C ASP A 62 -23.34 -19.90 13.56
N ASN A 63 -22.13 -19.59 13.07
CA ASN A 63 -21.08 -18.92 13.84
C ASN A 63 -21.07 -17.40 13.58
N SER A 64 -22.12 -16.71 14.03
CA SER A 64 -22.33 -15.28 13.77
C SER A 64 -21.18 -14.37 14.22
N MET A 65 -20.56 -14.64 15.38
CA MET A 65 -19.41 -13.87 15.88
C MET A 65 -18.19 -14.02 14.96
N ALA A 66 -17.83 -15.26 14.60
CA ALA A 66 -16.71 -15.55 13.70
C ALA A 66 -16.96 -14.94 12.32
N ARG A 67 -18.20 -14.98 11.81
CA ARG A 67 -18.60 -14.32 10.56
C ARG A 67 -18.36 -12.81 10.62
N ASN A 68 -18.85 -12.13 11.65
CA ASN A 68 -18.71 -10.67 11.76
C ASN A 68 -17.24 -10.24 11.89
N GLN A 69 -16.45 -10.97 12.67
CA GLN A 69 -15.01 -10.72 12.79
C GLN A 69 -14.28 -10.97 11.46
N THR A 70 -14.62 -12.04 10.75
CA THR A 70 -14.07 -12.35 9.41
C THR A 70 -14.40 -11.24 8.41
N ILE A 71 -15.65 -10.76 8.39
CA ILE A 71 -16.08 -9.64 7.55
C ILE A 71 -15.26 -8.38 7.86
N SER A 72 -15.06 -8.05 9.14
CA SER A 72 -14.26 -6.90 9.56
C SER A 72 -12.82 -7.02 9.07
N LEU A 73 -12.19 -8.18 9.29
CA LEU A 73 -10.82 -8.44 8.86
C LEU A 73 -10.66 -8.36 7.35
N LEU A 74 -11.57 -8.96 6.58
CA LEU A 74 -11.55 -8.88 5.13
C LEU A 74 -11.73 -7.45 4.61
N GLY A 75 -12.41 -6.57 5.35
CA GLY A 75 -12.50 -5.14 5.04
C GLY A 75 -11.17 -4.38 5.17
N GLU A 76 -10.22 -4.90 5.95
CA GLU A 76 -8.87 -4.34 6.07
C GLU A 76 -7.94 -4.78 4.91
N VAL A 77 -8.34 -5.82 4.16
CA VAL A 77 -7.52 -6.40 3.09
C VAL A 77 -7.69 -5.61 1.79
N ALA A 78 -6.58 -5.06 1.28
CA ALA A 78 -6.58 -4.37 -0.01
C ALA A 78 -6.73 -5.35 -1.19
N ASP A 79 -6.81 -4.83 -2.42
CA ASP A 79 -6.82 -5.66 -3.63
C ASP A 79 -5.44 -6.31 -3.85
N LEU A 80 -5.21 -7.44 -3.19
CA LEU A 80 -3.96 -8.20 -3.23
C LEU A 80 -3.58 -8.66 -4.64
N GLU A 81 -4.55 -9.04 -5.47
CA GLU A 81 -4.31 -9.46 -6.86
C GLU A 81 -3.72 -8.30 -7.66
N ARG A 82 -4.30 -7.10 -7.51
CA ARG A 82 -3.76 -5.88 -8.12
C ARG A 82 -2.36 -5.56 -7.61
N LEU A 83 -2.14 -5.61 -6.29
CA LEU A 83 -0.85 -5.30 -5.67
C LEU A 83 0.24 -6.28 -6.13
N ILE A 84 -0.04 -7.58 -6.13
CA ILE A 84 0.90 -8.62 -6.58
C ILE A 84 1.27 -8.41 -8.06
N ASN A 85 0.29 -8.11 -8.92
CA ASN A 85 0.59 -7.84 -10.34
C ASN A 85 1.51 -6.62 -10.51
N ARG A 86 1.31 -5.55 -9.73
CA ARG A 86 2.20 -4.39 -9.76
C ARG A 86 3.61 -4.69 -9.26
N VAL A 87 3.72 -5.50 -8.21
CA VAL A 87 5.02 -5.98 -7.70
C VAL A 87 5.73 -6.81 -8.77
N ARG A 88 5.04 -7.77 -9.39
CA ARG A 88 5.60 -8.58 -10.49
C ARG A 88 6.05 -7.76 -11.69
N SER A 89 5.37 -6.65 -11.95
CA SER A 89 5.71 -5.70 -13.02
C SER A 89 6.80 -4.68 -12.62
N ASN A 90 7.35 -4.74 -11.39
CA ASN A 90 8.32 -3.77 -10.87
C ASN A 90 7.84 -2.30 -10.90
N ILE A 91 6.53 -2.08 -10.79
CA ILE A 91 5.91 -0.73 -10.78
C ILE A 91 5.16 -0.44 -9.47
N ALA A 92 5.32 -1.28 -8.46
CA ALA A 92 4.70 -1.08 -7.16
C ALA A 92 5.32 0.13 -6.45
N SER A 93 4.48 1.00 -5.92
CA SER A 93 4.95 2.14 -5.13
C SER A 93 5.30 1.74 -3.69
N PRO A 94 6.09 2.54 -2.97
CA PRO A 94 6.40 2.29 -1.55
C PRO A 94 5.15 2.11 -0.66
N ARG A 95 4.12 2.91 -0.91
CA ARG A 95 2.84 2.83 -0.19
C ARG A 95 2.09 1.55 -0.51
N GLU A 96 2.18 1.06 -1.75
CA GLU A 96 1.58 -0.21 -2.15
C GLU A 96 2.27 -1.40 -1.47
N LEU A 97 3.60 -1.36 -1.28
CA LEU A 97 4.32 -2.38 -0.50
C LEU A 97 3.86 -2.38 0.97
N THR A 98 3.72 -1.20 1.57
CA THR A 98 3.20 -1.08 2.95
C THR A 98 1.76 -1.58 3.05
N THR A 99 0.93 -1.32 2.03
CA THR A 99 -0.46 -1.80 1.95
C THR A 99 -0.52 -3.32 1.80
N LEU A 100 0.37 -3.91 1.00
CA LEU A 100 0.54 -5.34 0.87
C LEU A 100 0.89 -5.97 2.22
N ARG A 101 1.88 -5.41 2.93
CA ARG A 101 2.27 -5.87 4.27
C ARG A 101 1.09 -5.90 5.23
N ARG A 102 0.36 -4.79 5.36
CA ARG A 102 -0.83 -4.68 6.23
C ARG A 102 -1.91 -5.70 5.86
N SER A 103 -2.11 -5.95 4.57
CA SER A 103 -3.07 -6.94 4.09
C SER A 103 -2.65 -8.38 4.45
N LEU A 104 -1.36 -8.68 4.41
CA LEU A 104 -0.81 -9.99 4.82
C LEU A 104 -0.84 -10.19 6.34
N GLU A 105 -0.65 -9.14 7.13
CA GLU A 105 -0.77 -9.15 8.60
C GLU A 105 -2.17 -9.56 9.09
N VAL A 106 -3.20 -9.45 8.25
CA VAL A 106 -4.57 -9.91 8.54
C VAL A 106 -4.68 -11.44 8.52
N ILE A 107 -3.85 -12.13 7.74
CA ILE A 107 -3.99 -13.57 7.49
C ILE A 107 -3.87 -14.42 8.78
N PRO A 108 -2.88 -14.20 9.68
CA PRO A 108 -2.82 -14.88 10.97
C PRO A 108 -4.03 -14.60 11.88
N ARG A 109 -4.65 -13.42 11.77
CA ARG A 109 -5.87 -13.09 12.52
C ARG A 109 -7.05 -13.88 11.96
N LEU A 110 -7.21 -13.94 10.64
CA LEU A 110 -8.23 -14.76 9.98
C LEU A 110 -8.10 -16.24 10.34
N SER A 111 -6.89 -16.80 10.28
CA SER A 111 -6.64 -18.21 10.59
C SER A 111 -7.08 -18.60 12.02
N ARG A 112 -6.93 -17.69 12.98
CA ARG A 112 -7.35 -17.90 14.38
C ARG A 112 -8.87 -17.88 14.58
N LEU A 113 -9.63 -17.27 13.68
CA LEU A 113 -11.10 -17.24 13.76
C LEU A 113 -11.74 -18.53 13.25
N LEU A 114 -11.02 -19.28 12.42
CA LEU A 114 -11.49 -20.53 11.86
C LEU A 114 -11.19 -21.64 12.87
N ALA A 115 -12.26 -22.19 13.45
CA ALA A 115 -12.18 -23.28 14.42
C ALA A 115 -11.47 -24.50 13.83
N ASP A 116 -10.67 -25.17 14.65
CA ASP A 116 -10.11 -26.48 14.31
C ASP A 116 -11.25 -27.51 14.18
N ASP A 117 -11.00 -28.57 13.40
CA ASP A 117 -11.98 -29.63 13.10
C ASP A 117 -13.34 -29.14 12.55
N SER A 118 -13.34 -27.99 11.86
CA SER A 118 -14.53 -27.46 11.19
C SER A 118 -14.62 -27.93 9.73
N PRO A 119 -15.83 -27.96 9.13
CA PRO A 119 -15.99 -28.26 7.70
C PRO A 119 -15.29 -27.26 6.77
N ILE A 120 -14.79 -26.15 7.32
CA ILE A 120 -14.06 -25.10 6.61
C ILE A 120 -12.55 -25.14 6.81
N ASN A 121 -11.99 -26.20 7.42
CA ASN A 121 -10.54 -26.34 7.61
C ASN A 121 -9.76 -26.17 6.29
N TRP A 122 -10.33 -26.62 5.18
CA TRP A 122 -9.73 -26.43 3.86
C TRP A 122 -9.50 -24.95 3.48
N LEU A 123 -10.28 -24.00 4.01
CA LEU A 123 -10.03 -22.57 3.83
C LEU A 123 -8.80 -22.13 4.64
N LYS A 124 -8.70 -22.61 5.89
CA LYS A 124 -7.56 -22.35 6.78
C LYS A 124 -6.26 -22.84 6.15
N ASP A 125 -6.26 -24.02 5.52
CA ASP A 125 -5.09 -24.57 4.83
C ASP A 125 -4.60 -23.72 3.64
N LYS A 126 -5.49 -22.89 3.07
CA LYS A 126 -5.15 -21.97 1.98
C LYS A 126 -4.64 -20.62 2.48
N LEU A 127 -4.86 -20.28 3.75
CA LEU A 127 -4.36 -19.04 4.35
C LEU A 127 -2.86 -19.17 4.61
N LYS A 128 -2.07 -18.46 3.81
CA LYS A 128 -0.61 -18.40 3.93
C LYS A 128 -0.19 -17.07 4.55
N PRO A 129 0.33 -17.04 5.79
CA PRO A 129 0.74 -15.80 6.45
C PRO A 129 1.85 -15.01 5.76
N CYS A 130 2.69 -15.65 4.93
CA CYS A 130 3.82 -15.02 4.22
C CYS A 130 4.68 -14.13 5.15
N ARG A 131 5.07 -14.70 6.29
CA ARG A 131 5.71 -13.98 7.38
C ARG A 131 7.05 -13.36 6.96
N ASP A 132 7.80 -14.08 6.15
CA ASP A 132 9.02 -13.63 5.46
C ASP A 132 8.82 -12.32 4.68
N VAL A 133 7.75 -12.24 3.89
CA VAL A 133 7.42 -11.03 3.13
C VAL A 133 7.01 -9.89 4.04
N VAL A 134 6.22 -10.18 5.08
CA VAL A 134 5.79 -9.17 6.06
C VAL A 134 6.99 -8.57 6.79
N GLU A 135 7.89 -9.42 7.27
CA GLU A 135 9.11 -9.03 7.98
C GLU A 135 10.04 -8.22 7.07
N LEU A 136 10.29 -8.70 5.84
CA LEU A 136 11.11 -7.98 4.87
C LEU A 136 10.59 -6.56 4.60
N ILE A 137 9.29 -6.39 4.34
CA ILE A 137 8.72 -5.06 4.09
C ILE A 137 8.76 -4.21 5.36
N SER A 138 8.55 -4.81 6.54
CA SER A 138 8.61 -4.11 7.81
C SER A 138 10.01 -3.59 8.11
N GLU A 139 11.06 -4.36 7.83
CA GLU A 139 12.44 -3.99 8.08
C GLU A 139 12.99 -3.04 7.02
N ALA A 140 12.56 -3.20 5.77
CA ALA A 140 13.10 -2.42 4.66
C ALA A 140 12.41 -1.08 4.42
N ILE A 141 11.09 -1.00 4.58
CA ILE A 141 10.29 0.16 4.15
C ILE A 141 9.80 0.96 5.36
N GLU A 142 9.90 2.29 5.28
CA GLU A 142 9.35 3.20 6.28
C GLU A 142 7.84 2.98 6.51
N ALA A 143 7.36 3.22 7.73
CA ALA A 143 5.96 2.92 8.07
C ALA A 143 4.94 3.81 7.34
N GLN A 144 5.36 5.01 6.96
CA GLN A 144 4.60 5.98 6.18
C GLN A 144 5.48 6.51 5.04
N PRO A 145 5.74 5.70 4.00
CA PRO A 145 6.63 6.12 2.94
C PRO A 145 5.94 7.14 2.02
N PRO A 146 6.72 7.98 1.32
CA PRO A 146 6.19 8.88 0.31
C PRO A 146 5.49 8.15 -0.84
N ALA A 147 4.80 8.92 -1.68
CA ALA A 147 4.02 8.36 -2.78
C ALA A 147 4.92 7.78 -3.89
N SER A 148 6.04 8.45 -4.15
CA SER A 148 7.04 8.04 -5.13
C SER A 148 8.36 7.66 -4.44
N LEU A 149 9.18 6.88 -5.15
CA LEU A 149 10.54 6.56 -4.70
C LEU A 149 11.46 7.79 -4.77
N ASP A 150 11.21 8.68 -5.74
CA ASP A 150 12.04 9.86 -6.02
C ASP A 150 11.97 10.93 -4.91
N GLU A 151 10.90 10.93 -4.12
CA GLU A 151 10.76 11.78 -2.93
C GLU A 151 11.74 11.41 -1.80
N GLY A 152 12.45 10.27 -1.91
CA GLY A 152 13.41 9.80 -0.92
C GLY A 152 12.74 9.24 0.34
N ASN A 153 13.50 8.99 1.42
CA ASN A 153 12.97 8.55 2.72
C ASN A 153 12.00 7.33 2.66
N VAL A 154 12.21 6.43 1.71
CA VAL A 154 11.41 5.19 1.57
C VAL A 154 12.04 4.06 2.38
N ILE A 155 13.35 3.87 2.23
CA ILE A 155 14.09 2.79 2.87
C ILE A 155 14.44 3.17 4.31
N LYS A 156 14.21 2.27 5.26
CA LYS A 156 14.57 2.50 6.67
C LYS A 156 16.06 2.70 6.87
N SER A 157 16.41 3.48 7.88
CA SER A 157 17.81 3.58 8.32
C SER A 157 18.25 2.25 8.96
N GLY A 158 19.51 1.88 8.81
CA GLY A 158 20.09 0.63 9.28
C GLY A 158 19.96 -0.55 8.31
N LEU A 159 19.21 -0.40 7.19
CA LEU A 159 19.11 -1.46 6.19
C LEU A 159 20.34 -1.52 5.27
N SER A 160 20.92 -0.36 4.94
CA SER A 160 22.05 -0.26 4.03
C SER A 160 23.02 0.78 4.56
N GLU A 161 24.18 0.32 5.02
CA GLU A 161 25.27 1.18 5.51
C GLU A 161 25.69 2.20 4.45
N GLU A 162 25.73 1.79 3.18
CA GLU A 162 26.02 2.68 2.06
C GLU A 162 24.98 3.80 1.95
N LEU A 163 23.69 3.46 1.93
CA LEU A 163 22.62 4.45 1.85
C LEU A 163 22.62 5.39 3.06
N ASP A 164 22.89 4.87 4.25
CA ASP A 164 22.95 5.66 5.47
C ASP A 164 24.16 6.61 5.47
N SER A 165 25.31 6.15 4.96
CA SER A 165 26.50 6.99 4.77
C SER A 165 26.22 8.15 3.80
N LEU A 166 25.52 7.89 2.69
CA LEU A 166 25.11 8.90 1.71
C LEU A 166 24.13 9.91 2.32
N ARG A 167 23.16 9.44 3.12
CA ARG A 167 22.23 10.31 3.86
C ARG A 167 22.97 11.20 4.85
N LEU A 168 23.92 10.65 5.60
CA LEU A 168 24.73 11.40 6.57
C LEU A 168 25.57 12.46 5.86
N ALA A 169 26.27 12.10 4.78
CA ALA A 169 27.05 13.03 3.98
C ALA A 169 26.18 14.18 3.42
N SER A 170 25.00 13.85 2.88
CA SER A 170 24.04 14.85 2.39
C SER A 170 23.55 15.81 3.48
N LYS A 171 23.27 15.28 4.69
CA LYS A 171 22.87 16.08 5.84
C LYS A 171 23.99 17.01 6.30
N ASN A 172 25.22 16.50 6.37
CA ASN A 172 26.39 17.28 6.75
C ASN A 172 26.68 18.40 5.73
N ALA A 173 26.54 18.14 4.43
CA ALA A 173 26.68 19.16 3.39
C ALA A 173 25.65 20.30 3.54
N LYS A 174 24.38 19.98 3.82
CA LYS A 174 23.35 21.00 4.09
C LYS A 174 23.68 21.84 5.33
N GLN A 175 24.19 21.19 6.38
CA GLN A 175 24.57 21.87 7.61
C GLN A 175 25.82 22.76 7.41
N TYR A 176 26.78 22.31 6.61
CA TYR A 176 27.92 23.10 6.18
C TYR A 176 27.48 24.37 5.43
N LEU A 177 26.56 24.25 4.47
CA LEU A 177 26.02 25.40 3.73
C LEU A 177 25.27 26.39 4.62
N ALA A 178 24.50 25.90 5.61
CA ALA A 178 23.82 26.75 6.58
C ALA A 178 24.82 27.49 7.50
N ASN A 179 25.92 26.84 7.87
CA ASN A 179 26.99 27.47 8.64
C ASN A 179 27.76 28.50 7.79
N LEU A 180 28.03 28.20 6.52
CA LEU A 180 28.65 29.11 5.57
C LEU A 180 27.81 30.38 5.40
N GLU A 181 26.49 30.25 5.23
CA GLU A 181 25.58 31.40 5.14
C GLU A 181 25.67 32.29 6.38
N ARG A 182 25.73 31.69 7.58
CA ARG A 182 25.85 32.45 8.83
C ARG A 182 27.20 33.15 8.93
N GLN A 183 28.29 32.42 8.64
CA GLN A 183 29.64 32.95 8.70
C GLN A 183 29.83 34.11 7.73
N GLU A 184 29.33 33.99 6.49
CA GLU A 184 29.44 35.06 5.49
C GLU A 184 28.55 36.27 5.83
N ARG A 185 27.37 36.06 6.45
CA ARG A 185 26.55 37.16 6.98
C ARG A 185 27.27 37.94 8.08
N GLU A 186 27.90 37.24 9.02
CA GLU A 186 28.64 37.85 10.11
C GLU A 186 29.89 38.57 9.61
N ARG A 187 30.61 37.95 8.67
CA ARG A 187 31.83 38.48 8.06
C ARG A 187 31.58 39.74 7.22
N SER A 188 30.58 39.73 6.35
CA SER A 188 30.26 40.84 5.45
C SER A 188 29.36 41.90 6.07
N GLY A 189 28.66 41.59 7.16
CA GLY A 189 27.61 42.44 7.76
C GLY A 189 26.30 42.46 6.95
N ILE A 190 26.23 41.74 5.83
CA ILE A 190 25.09 41.72 4.91
C ILE A 190 24.02 40.76 5.44
N LYS A 191 23.06 41.27 6.24
CA LYS A 191 21.97 40.44 6.81
C LYS A 191 21.12 39.71 5.76
N SER A 192 21.03 40.24 4.54
CA SER A 192 20.23 39.66 3.45
C SER A 192 20.95 38.57 2.66
N LEU A 193 22.23 38.32 2.91
CA LEU A 193 23.05 37.34 2.18
C LEU A 193 22.42 35.95 2.31
N LYS A 194 22.31 35.18 1.22
CA LYS A 194 21.79 33.81 1.24
C LYS A 194 22.69 32.87 0.45
N VAL A 195 22.81 31.63 0.89
CA VAL A 195 23.45 30.57 0.08
C VAL A 195 22.37 29.81 -0.67
N GLY A 196 22.37 29.92 -1.99
CA GLY A 196 21.39 29.31 -2.88
C GLY A 196 21.96 28.15 -3.69
N PHE A 197 21.08 27.37 -4.32
CA PHE A 197 21.45 26.36 -5.31
C PHE A 197 20.54 26.47 -6.53
N ASN A 198 21.14 26.43 -7.71
CA ASN A 198 20.47 26.44 -9.00
C ASN A 198 21.07 25.32 -9.88
N LYS A 199 20.23 24.66 -10.71
CA LYS A 199 20.66 23.52 -11.55
C LYS A 199 21.71 23.86 -12.63
N VAL A 200 21.75 25.10 -13.08
CA VAL A 200 22.65 25.65 -14.11
C VAL A 200 23.98 26.14 -13.52
N PHE A 201 23.96 26.84 -12.40
CA PHE A 201 25.13 27.53 -11.81
C PHE A 201 25.69 26.83 -10.56
N GLY A 202 25.01 25.82 -10.04
CA GLY A 202 25.40 25.16 -8.79
C GLY A 202 25.09 26.01 -7.55
N TYR A 203 25.95 25.92 -6.55
CA TYR A 203 25.84 26.72 -5.32
C TYR A 203 26.35 28.14 -5.53
N TYR A 204 25.65 29.13 -4.99
CA TYR A 204 26.00 30.54 -5.12
C TYR A 204 25.67 31.33 -3.85
N ILE A 205 26.33 32.48 -3.68
CA ILE A 205 26.00 33.46 -2.65
C ILE A 205 25.16 34.57 -3.31
N GLU A 206 23.97 34.80 -2.78
CA GLU A 206 23.05 35.82 -3.24
C GLU A 206 23.10 37.04 -2.33
N VAL A 207 23.25 38.23 -2.94
CA VAL A 207 23.26 39.51 -2.25
C VAL A 207 22.29 40.46 -2.95
N SER A 208 21.56 41.29 -2.19
CA SER A 208 20.66 42.29 -2.77
C SER A 208 21.45 43.39 -3.47
N LYS A 209 20.88 43.99 -4.53
CA LYS A 209 21.53 45.06 -5.29
C LYS A 209 21.97 46.25 -4.43
N SER A 210 21.24 46.54 -3.34
CA SER A 210 21.59 47.59 -2.36
C SER A 210 22.90 47.34 -1.62
N ASN A 211 23.29 46.08 -1.46
CA ASN A 211 24.41 45.65 -0.64
C ASN A 211 25.64 45.32 -1.49
N LEU A 212 25.60 45.55 -2.81
CA LEU A 212 26.75 45.42 -3.71
C LEU A 212 28.03 46.13 -3.22
N PRO A 213 27.98 47.35 -2.67
CA PRO A 213 29.18 48.02 -2.17
C PRO A 213 29.81 47.34 -0.95
N GLN A 214 29.07 46.46 -0.25
CA GLN A 214 29.52 45.74 0.94
C GLN A 214 30.05 44.33 0.62
N VAL A 215 30.00 43.92 -0.66
CA VAL A 215 30.50 42.60 -1.08
C VAL A 215 32.03 42.60 -0.99
N PRO A 216 32.64 41.63 -0.28
CA PRO A 216 34.09 41.48 -0.21
C PRO A 216 34.71 41.25 -1.60
N GLN A 217 35.98 41.65 -1.80
CA GLN A 217 36.68 41.48 -3.08
C GLN A 217 37.43 40.16 -3.21
N ASP A 218 37.55 39.42 -2.11
CA ASP A 218 38.22 38.11 -2.05
C ASP A 218 37.32 36.94 -2.45
#